data_AF-A0A1Q9JVX4-F1
#
_entry.id   AF-A0A1Q9JVX4-F1
#
_cell.length_a   1.000
_cell.length_b   1.000
_cell.length_c   1.000
_cell.angle_alpha   90.00
_cell.angle_beta   90.00
_cell.angle_gamma   90.00
#
_symmetry.space_group_name_H-M   'P 1'
#
loop_
_entity.id
_entity.type
_entity.pdbx_description
1 polymer ?
#
loop_
_entity_poly.entity_id
_entity_poly.type
_entity_poly.pdbx_seq_one_letter_code
_entity_poly.pdbx_strand_id
1 'polypeptide(L)'
;MVQDKANGTICDLTISPVKPSILALSYYLATLISTLIICYAATVICLGYVAATGWYLSVKDLGLIFLDVFLLVLFGTALSSIIGFFLSTQGQISAVGTIISAGYGFICGAYMPISQFSEGLQKVLSFLPGTYGTSLLRNHALGGVYKEMKHVGFPSGVIESIRDSIDCNLYFFDQKVSLSTMYMILTGTVILLIAIYVFINKVRPYKR
;
A
#
# COMPACT_ATOMS: atom_id res chain seq x y z
N MET A 1 -19.81 -2.54 1.97
CA MET A 1 -19.89 -3.83 2.68
C MET A 1 -20.07 -3.70 4.19
N VAL A 2 -19.10 -3.18 4.95
CA VAL A 2 -19.21 -3.23 6.44
C VAL A 2 -20.36 -2.35 6.95
N GLN A 3 -20.53 -1.17 6.37
CA GLN A 3 -21.68 -0.30 6.65
C GLN A 3 -23.00 -0.97 6.25
N ASP A 4 -23.01 -1.68 5.12
CA ASP A 4 -24.21 -2.40 4.66
C ASP A 4 -24.58 -3.57 5.57
N LYS A 5 -23.58 -4.22 6.20
CA LYS A 5 -23.79 -5.20 7.28
C LYS A 5 -24.36 -4.54 8.53
N ALA A 6 -23.77 -3.42 8.96
CA ALA A 6 -24.21 -2.70 10.16
C ALA A 6 -25.65 -2.19 10.03
N ASN A 7 -26.06 -1.81 8.82
CA ASN A 7 -27.41 -1.31 8.52
C ASN A 7 -28.40 -2.41 8.12
N GLY A 8 -27.99 -3.68 8.02
CA GLY A 8 -28.84 -4.79 7.55
C GLY A 8 -29.15 -4.81 6.05
N THR A 9 -28.83 -3.75 5.30
CA THR A 9 -29.03 -3.64 3.84
C THR A 9 -28.33 -4.73 3.02
N ILE A 10 -27.33 -5.41 3.57
CA ILE A 10 -26.70 -6.55 2.90
C ILE A 10 -27.67 -7.73 2.66
N CYS A 11 -28.76 -7.81 3.42
CA CYS A 11 -29.81 -8.81 3.22
C CYS A 11 -30.50 -8.66 1.86
N ASP A 12 -30.68 -7.42 1.38
CA ASP A 12 -31.30 -7.13 0.08
C ASP A 12 -30.43 -7.61 -1.08
N LEU A 13 -29.11 -7.63 -0.90
CA LEU A 13 -28.17 -8.11 -1.92
C LEU A 13 -28.01 -9.63 -1.88
N THR A 14 -28.16 -10.25 -0.71
CA THR A 14 -28.02 -11.71 -0.54
C THR A 14 -29.29 -12.51 -0.86
N ILE A 15 -30.43 -11.83 -1.07
CA ILE A 15 -31.65 -12.46 -1.61
C ILE A 15 -31.56 -12.68 -3.14
N SER A 16 -30.71 -11.90 -3.82
CA SER A 16 -30.45 -12.07 -5.25
C SER A 16 -29.72 -13.39 -5.52
N PRO A 17 -29.88 -14.02 -6.71
CA PRO A 17 -29.23 -15.28 -7.06
C PRO A 17 -27.74 -15.09 -7.41
N VAL A 18 -27.03 -14.26 -6.66
CA VAL A 18 -25.60 -13.96 -6.85
C VAL A 18 -24.78 -14.74 -5.84
N LYS A 19 -23.67 -15.34 -6.30
CA LYS A 19 -22.75 -16.07 -5.41
C LYS A 19 -22.12 -15.09 -4.40
N PRO A 20 -22.02 -15.44 -3.10
CA PRO A 20 -21.41 -14.56 -2.08
C PRO A 20 -19.99 -14.10 -2.42
N SER A 21 -19.20 -14.93 -3.09
CA SER A 21 -17.86 -14.58 -3.56
C SER A 21 -17.86 -13.49 -4.64
N ILE A 22 -18.88 -13.46 -5.50
CA ILE A 22 -19.03 -12.44 -6.55
C ILE A 22 -19.44 -11.12 -5.91
N LEU A 23 -20.37 -11.15 -4.94
CA LEU A 23 -20.77 -9.96 -4.19
C LEU A 23 -19.59 -9.36 -3.40
N ALA A 24 -18.78 -10.19 -2.75
CA ALA A 24 -17.56 -9.75 -2.07
C ALA A 24 -16.57 -9.11 -3.07
N LEU A 25 -16.36 -9.73 -4.23
CA LEU A 25 -15.48 -9.19 -5.26
C LEU A 25 -15.98 -7.87 -5.83
N SER A 26 -17.30 -7.69 -6.00
CA SER A 26 -17.86 -6.40 -6.45
C SER A 26 -17.62 -5.29 -5.43
N TYR A 27 -17.74 -5.57 -4.13
CA TYR A 27 -17.39 -4.61 -3.09
C TYR A 27 -15.90 -4.27 -3.09
N TYR A 28 -15.04 -5.28 -3.27
CA TYR A 28 -13.61 -5.09 -3.39
C TYR A 28 -13.27 -4.18 -4.58
N LEU A 29 -13.80 -4.48 -5.77
CA LEU A 29 -13.56 -3.69 -6.98
C LEU A 29 -14.11 -2.27 -6.88
N ALA A 30 -15.31 -2.09 -6.31
CA ALA A 30 -15.88 -0.76 -6.09
C ALA A 30 -15.00 0.08 -5.13
N THR A 31 -14.48 -0.55 -4.08
CA THR A 31 -13.56 0.10 -3.13
C THR A 31 -12.21 0.41 -3.80
N LEU A 32 -11.70 -0.52 -4.62
CA LEU A 32 -10.45 -0.37 -5.35
C LEU A 32 -10.52 0.82 -6.32
N ILE A 33 -11.56 0.88 -7.16
CA ILE A 33 -11.72 1.93 -8.17
C ILE A 33 -11.88 3.30 -7.50
N SER A 34 -12.73 3.40 -6.47
CA SER A 34 -12.92 4.68 -5.75
C SER A 34 -11.64 5.15 -5.07
N THR A 35 -10.88 4.24 -4.44
CA THR A 35 -9.59 4.57 -3.83
C THR A 35 -8.55 4.98 -4.88
N LEU A 36 -8.47 4.27 -6.01
CA LEU A 36 -7.55 4.60 -7.10
C LEU A 36 -7.80 6.00 -7.66
N ILE A 37 -9.06 6.38 -7.89
CA ILE A 37 -9.40 7.72 -8.39
C ILE A 37 -8.85 8.80 -7.44
N ILE A 38 -9.05 8.63 -6.13
CA ILE A 38 -8.58 9.58 -5.12
C ILE A 38 -7.05 9.61 -5.09
N CYS A 39 -6.40 8.44 -5.02
CA CYS A 39 -4.95 8.35 -4.93
C CYS A 39 -4.27 8.90 -6.18
N TYR A 40 -4.77 8.59 -7.38
CA TYR A 40 -4.20 9.12 -8.62
C TYR A 40 -4.44 10.61 -8.79
N ALA A 41 -5.61 11.13 -8.41
CA ALA A 41 -5.84 12.58 -8.39
C ALA A 41 -4.81 13.27 -7.47
N ALA A 42 -4.59 12.73 -6.27
CA ALA A 42 -3.56 13.24 -5.36
C ALA A 42 -2.15 13.14 -5.95
N THR A 43 -1.79 12.01 -6.56
CA THR A 43 -0.49 11.82 -7.23
C THR A 43 -0.28 12.86 -8.33
N VAL A 44 -1.27 13.10 -9.19
CA VAL A 44 -1.18 14.10 -10.27
C VAL A 44 -1.00 15.50 -9.70
N ILE A 45 -1.74 15.88 -8.65
CA ILE A 45 -1.60 17.18 -7.99
C ILE A 45 -0.18 17.34 -7.42
N CYS A 46 0.32 16.34 -6.70
CA CYS A 46 1.67 16.36 -6.13
C CYS A 46 2.75 16.44 -7.23
N LEU A 47 2.60 15.69 -8.32
CA LEU A 47 3.51 15.78 -9.47
C LEU A 47 3.46 17.17 -10.12
N GLY A 48 2.27 17.77 -10.24
CA GLY A 48 2.12 19.16 -10.71
C GLY A 48 2.90 20.16 -9.86
N TYR A 49 2.85 20.00 -8.52
CA TYR A 49 3.66 20.81 -7.61
C TYR A 49 5.17 20.58 -7.79
N VAL A 50 5.62 19.33 -7.92
CA VAL A 50 7.04 19.01 -8.18
C VAL A 50 7.50 19.59 -9.50
N ALA A 51 6.66 19.56 -10.54
CA ALA A 51 6.96 20.15 -11.85
C ALA A 51 7.20 21.67 -11.77
N ALA A 52 6.49 22.36 -10.87
CA ALA A 52 6.66 23.80 -10.66
C ALA A 52 7.89 24.18 -9.80
N THR A 53 8.41 23.26 -8.99
CA THR A 53 9.48 23.55 -8.00
C THR A 53 10.84 22.98 -8.37
N GLY A 54 10.89 21.84 -9.05
CA GLY A 54 12.13 21.18 -9.47
C GLY A 54 11.85 19.77 -9.99
N TRP A 55 12.03 19.57 -11.30
CA TRP A 55 11.63 18.34 -11.98
C TRP A 55 12.84 17.53 -12.47
N TYR A 56 13.06 16.38 -11.83
CA TYR A 56 14.11 15.43 -12.22
C TYR A 56 13.54 14.06 -12.66
N LEU A 57 12.21 13.96 -12.82
CA LEU A 57 11.53 12.72 -13.12
C LEU A 57 11.48 12.45 -14.62
N SER A 58 11.89 11.25 -15.03
CA SER A 58 11.69 10.79 -16.40
C SER A 58 10.27 10.23 -16.60
N VAL A 59 9.84 10.09 -17.85
CA VAL A 59 8.56 9.43 -18.21
C VAL A 59 8.48 8.01 -17.62
N LYS A 60 9.61 7.31 -17.55
CA LYS A 60 9.70 5.99 -16.92
C LYS A 60 9.43 6.07 -15.42
N ASP A 61 10.00 7.06 -14.72
CA ASP A 61 9.80 7.23 -13.28
C ASP A 61 8.33 7.53 -12.96
N LEU A 62 7.64 8.32 -13.82
CA LEU A 62 6.20 8.53 -13.70
C LEU A 62 5.42 7.23 -13.80
N GLY A 63 5.67 6.43 -14.86
CA GLY A 63 4.99 5.15 -15.04
C GLY A 63 5.17 4.21 -13.85
N LEU A 64 6.37 4.19 -13.26
CA LEU A 64 6.67 3.39 -12.07
C LEU A 64 5.98 3.93 -10.82
N ILE A 65 5.90 5.25 -10.63
CA ILE A 65 5.13 5.85 -9.52
C ILE A 65 3.65 5.48 -9.61
N PHE A 66 3.04 5.56 -10.80
CA PHE A 66 1.64 5.16 -10.99
C PHE A 66 1.42 3.66 -10.74
N LEU A 67 2.40 2.83 -11.09
CA LEU A 67 2.39 1.40 -10.79
C LEU A 67 2.51 1.13 -9.28
N ASP A 68 3.40 1.85 -8.58
CA ASP A 68 3.58 1.68 -7.14
C ASP A 68 2.32 2.09 -6.38
N VAL A 69 1.70 3.21 -6.74
CA VAL A 69 0.41 3.65 -6.18
C VAL A 69 -0.67 2.62 -6.46
N PHE A 70 -0.73 2.04 -7.66
CA PHE A 70 -1.67 0.98 -8.00
C PHE A 70 -1.51 -0.24 -7.07
N LEU A 71 -0.29 -0.73 -6.90
CA LEU A 71 0.01 -1.89 -6.07
C LEU A 71 -0.26 -1.63 -4.58
N LEU A 72 0.07 -0.44 -4.08
CA LEU A 72 -0.23 -0.01 -2.73
C LEU A 72 -1.73 0.05 -2.48
N VAL A 73 -2.51 0.57 -3.43
CA VAL A 73 -3.97 0.62 -3.34
C VAL A 73 -4.58 -0.79 -3.39
N LEU A 74 -4.12 -1.65 -4.29
CA LEU A 74 -4.52 -3.07 -4.31
C LEU A 74 -4.27 -3.76 -2.96
N PHE A 75 -3.07 -3.57 -2.40
CA PHE A 75 -2.67 -4.11 -1.10
C PHE A 75 -3.55 -3.58 0.02
N GLY A 76 -3.70 -2.25 0.11
CA GLY A 76 -4.50 -1.59 1.15
C GLY A 76 -5.97 -1.98 1.08
N THR A 77 -6.56 -2.05 -0.11
CA THR A 77 -7.95 -2.49 -0.29
C THR A 77 -8.11 -3.96 0.09
N ALA A 78 -7.14 -4.84 -0.21
CA ALA A 78 -7.24 -6.26 0.13
C ALA A 78 -7.16 -6.49 1.63
N LEU A 79 -6.19 -5.84 2.27
CA LEU A 79 -6.03 -5.86 3.72
C LEU A 79 -7.28 -5.31 4.42
N SER A 80 -7.77 -4.14 3.99
CA SER A 80 -8.97 -3.52 4.55
C SER A 80 -10.22 -4.39 4.37
N SER A 81 -10.35 -5.06 3.22
CA SER A 81 -11.49 -5.95 2.95
C SER A 81 -11.49 -7.20 3.83
N ILE A 82 -10.32 -7.78 4.12
CA ILE A 82 -10.19 -8.91 5.06
C ILE A 82 -10.54 -8.45 6.47
N ILE A 83 -9.98 -7.33 6.93
CA ILE A 83 -10.26 -6.80 8.27
C ILE A 83 -11.76 -6.51 8.40
N GLY A 84 -12.32 -5.77 7.44
CA GLY A 84 -13.73 -5.40 7.38
C GLY A 84 -14.68 -6.59 7.25
N PHE A 85 -14.21 -7.77 6.81
CA PHE A 85 -15.04 -8.97 6.79
C PHE A 85 -15.51 -9.36 8.19
N PHE A 86 -14.66 -9.22 9.21
CA PHE A 86 -14.95 -9.60 10.59
C PHE A 86 -15.72 -8.53 11.39
N LEU A 87 -15.82 -7.32 10.85
CA LEU A 87 -16.52 -6.22 11.50
C LEU A 87 -18.00 -6.25 11.11
N SER A 88 -18.87 -6.00 12.08
CA SER A 88 -20.33 -6.04 11.90
C SER A 88 -21.04 -4.81 12.46
N THR A 89 -20.34 -3.94 13.21
CA THR A 89 -20.95 -2.76 13.82
C THR A 89 -20.22 -1.48 13.46
N GLN A 90 -20.93 -0.34 13.51
CA GLN A 90 -20.32 0.97 13.27
C GLN A 90 -19.21 1.29 14.28
N GLY A 91 -19.39 0.89 15.55
CA GLY A 91 -18.36 1.08 16.58
C GLY A 91 -17.06 0.33 16.28
N GLN A 92 -17.16 -0.91 15.78
CA GLN A 92 -16.00 -1.70 15.35
C GLN A 92 -15.26 -1.06 14.17
N ILE A 93 -16.01 -0.58 13.16
CA ILE A 93 -15.45 0.13 12.00
C ILE A 93 -14.66 1.35 12.46
N SER A 94 -15.27 2.21 13.29
CA SER A 94 -14.63 3.43 13.77
C SER A 94 -13.38 3.14 14.59
N ALA A 95 -13.43 2.16 15.50
CA ALA A 95 -12.27 1.81 16.34
C ALA A 95 -11.08 1.33 15.51
N VAL A 96 -11.31 0.40 14.57
CA VAL A 96 -10.27 -0.11 13.67
C VAL A 96 -9.75 0.99 12.76
N GLY A 97 -10.64 1.82 12.20
CA GLY A 97 -10.28 2.95 11.36
C GLY A 97 -9.34 3.93 12.07
N THR A 98 -9.63 4.26 13.33
CA THR A 98 -8.76 5.13 14.14
C THR A 98 -7.37 4.53 14.37
N ILE A 99 -7.28 3.24 14.69
CA ILE A 99 -5.98 2.57 14.90
C ILE A 99 -5.15 2.59 13.61
N ILE A 100 -5.76 2.22 12.48
CA ILE A 100 -5.07 2.21 11.18
C ILE A 100 -4.64 3.62 10.80
N SER A 101 -5.52 4.61 10.96
CA SER A 101 -5.24 6.01 10.63
C SER A 101 -4.11 6.61 11.48
N ALA A 102 -4.02 6.23 12.75
CA ALA A 102 -2.99 6.75 13.65
C ALA A 102 -1.64 6.05 13.46
N GLY A 103 -1.64 4.73 13.23
CA GLY A 103 -0.43 3.90 13.33
C GLY A 103 0.14 3.43 12.00
N TYR A 104 -0.67 3.19 10.97
CA TYR A 104 -0.20 2.47 9.78
C TYR A 104 0.90 3.21 9.03
N GLY A 105 0.83 4.55 8.97
CA GLY A 105 1.87 5.38 8.35
C GLY A 105 3.25 5.25 9.01
N PHE A 106 3.32 4.94 10.31
CA PHE A 106 4.59 4.62 10.98
C PHE A 106 5.01 3.18 10.70
N ILE A 107 4.05 2.26 10.73
CA ILE A 107 4.29 0.82 10.52
C ILE A 107 4.87 0.53 9.12
N CYS A 108 4.37 1.19 8.07
CA CYS A 108 4.90 1.03 6.71
C CYS A 108 6.06 1.98 6.39
N GLY A 109 6.53 2.75 7.38
CA GLY A 109 7.62 3.69 7.24
C GLY A 109 7.31 4.93 6.41
N ALA A 110 6.04 5.25 6.13
CA ALA A 110 5.65 6.41 5.32
C ALA A 110 5.86 7.75 6.05
N TYR A 111 5.50 7.83 7.33
CA TYR A 111 5.67 9.04 8.15
C TYR A 111 7.09 9.21 8.69
N MET A 112 7.79 8.10 8.93
CA MET A 112 9.15 8.08 9.46
C MET A 112 9.91 6.92 8.81
N PRO A 113 11.13 7.13 8.29
CA PRO A 113 11.90 6.05 7.73
C PRO A 113 12.15 4.91 8.73
N ILE A 114 12.07 3.67 8.25
CA ILE A 114 12.34 2.45 8.99
C ILE A 114 13.75 2.50 9.60
N SER A 115 14.74 3.00 8.87
CA SER A 115 16.11 3.18 9.33
C SER A 115 16.26 4.03 10.60
N GLN A 116 15.24 4.82 10.95
CA GLN A 116 15.23 5.64 12.17
C GLN A 116 14.65 4.92 13.41
N PHE A 117 14.11 3.71 13.25
CA PHE A 117 13.68 2.89 14.38
C PHE A 117 14.83 2.06 14.97
N SER A 118 14.62 1.48 16.15
CA SER A 118 15.59 0.56 16.75
C SER A 118 15.75 -0.71 15.89
N GLU A 119 16.94 -1.33 15.91
CA GLU A 119 17.25 -2.51 15.10
C GLU A 119 16.22 -3.64 15.22
N GLY A 120 15.71 -3.88 16.43
CA GLY A 120 14.69 -4.89 16.67
C GLY A 120 13.39 -4.58 15.92
N LEU A 121 12.96 -3.31 15.94
CA LEU A 121 11.75 -2.88 15.25
C LEU A 121 11.94 -2.84 13.74
N GLN A 122 13.12 -2.45 13.25
CA GLN A 122 13.47 -2.54 11.82
C GLN A 122 13.28 -3.97 11.29
N LYS A 123 13.77 -4.96 12.03
CA LYS A 123 13.61 -6.39 11.67
C LYS A 123 12.14 -6.78 11.61
N VAL A 124 11.32 -6.38 12.60
CA VAL A 124 9.87 -6.69 12.59
C VAL A 124 9.15 -6.02 11.42
N LEU A 125 9.40 -4.73 11.19
CA LEU A 125 8.75 -3.96 10.12
C LEU A 125 9.21 -4.41 8.72
N SER A 126 10.39 -5.01 8.60
CA SER A 126 10.87 -5.61 7.34
C SER A 126 10.02 -6.81 6.90
N PHE A 127 9.33 -7.51 7.80
CA PHE A 127 8.38 -8.56 7.41
C PHE A 127 7.08 -8.01 6.83
N LEU A 128 6.82 -6.71 6.97
CA LEU A 128 5.57 -6.11 6.56
C LEU A 128 5.64 -5.72 5.08
N PRO A 129 4.78 -6.29 4.22
CA PRO A 129 4.82 -6.06 2.78
C PRO A 129 4.58 -4.59 2.40
N GLY A 130 3.83 -3.85 3.22
CA GLY A 130 3.59 -2.42 3.03
C GLY A 130 4.86 -1.57 3.06
N THR A 131 5.87 -1.98 3.84
CA THR A 131 7.18 -1.30 3.92
C THR A 131 7.88 -1.27 2.57
N TYR A 132 7.83 -2.39 1.84
CA TYR A 132 8.41 -2.48 0.50
C TYR A 132 7.67 -1.59 -0.50
N GLY A 133 6.35 -1.45 -0.39
CA GLY A 133 5.57 -0.53 -1.22
C GLY A 133 5.97 0.93 -1.02
N THR A 134 6.17 1.35 0.24
CA THR A 134 6.69 2.70 0.55
C THR A 134 8.08 2.92 -0.04
N SER A 135 8.97 1.94 0.09
CA SER A 135 10.34 2.03 -0.44
C SER A 135 10.39 2.09 -1.97
N LEU A 136 9.54 1.30 -2.67
CA LEU A 136 9.40 1.38 -4.13
C LEU A 136 9.03 2.79 -4.58
N LEU A 137 7.99 3.37 -3.97
CA LEU A 137 7.53 4.72 -4.28
C LEU A 137 8.64 5.76 -4.07
N ARG A 138 9.39 5.67 -2.96
CA ARG A 138 10.53 6.55 -2.69
C ARG A 138 11.65 6.40 -3.72
N ASN A 139 11.99 5.17 -4.10
CA ASN A 139 13.02 4.89 -5.11
C ASN A 139 12.69 5.54 -6.45
N HIS A 140 11.44 5.47 -6.91
CA HIS A 140 11.04 6.06 -8.18
C HIS A 140 10.86 7.58 -8.08
N ALA A 141 10.34 8.10 -6.97
CA ALA A 141 10.20 9.54 -6.75
C ALA A 141 11.56 10.26 -6.64
N LEU A 142 12.58 9.62 -6.06
CA LEU A 142 13.90 10.22 -5.83
C LEU A 142 14.98 9.74 -6.79
N GLY A 143 14.68 8.73 -7.62
CA GLY A 143 15.62 8.14 -8.56
C GLY A 143 16.27 9.16 -9.51
N GLY A 144 15.48 10.12 -9.99
CA GLY A 144 15.94 11.24 -10.80
C GLY A 144 16.94 12.14 -10.06
N VAL A 145 16.58 12.55 -8.84
CA VAL A 145 17.44 13.38 -7.97
C VAL A 145 18.80 12.71 -7.75
N TYR A 146 18.81 11.41 -7.47
CA TYR A 146 20.07 10.68 -7.28
C TYR A 146 20.94 10.59 -8.54
N LYS A 147 20.33 10.55 -9.73
CA LYS A 147 21.09 10.57 -11.00
C LYS A 147 21.74 11.94 -11.20
N GLU A 148 21.00 13.02 -10.95
CA GLU A 148 21.55 14.37 -11.04
C GLU A 148 22.64 14.64 -10.00
N MET A 149 22.46 14.18 -8.75
CA MET A 149 23.51 14.27 -7.73
C MET A 149 24.82 13.62 -8.21
N LYS A 150 24.74 12.43 -8.81
CA LYS A 150 25.93 11.78 -9.41
C LYS A 150 26.51 12.60 -10.55
N HIS A 151 25.66 13.17 -11.40
CA HIS A 151 26.08 13.96 -12.55
C HIS A 151 26.84 15.24 -12.14
N VAL A 152 26.41 15.90 -11.07
CA VAL A 152 27.10 17.10 -10.52
C VAL A 152 28.31 16.76 -9.63
N GLY A 153 28.70 15.48 -9.54
CA GLY A 153 29.91 15.05 -8.85
C GLY A 153 29.77 14.78 -7.35
N PHE A 154 28.55 14.55 -6.83
CA PHE A 154 28.41 14.11 -5.43
C PHE A 154 29.10 12.76 -5.20
N PRO A 155 29.83 12.59 -4.08
CA PRO A 155 30.45 11.31 -3.74
C PRO A 155 29.42 10.18 -3.65
N SER A 156 29.71 9.05 -4.29
CA SER A 156 28.82 7.89 -4.33
C SER A 156 28.47 7.36 -2.93
N GLY A 157 29.44 7.34 -2.01
CA GLY A 157 29.22 6.92 -0.62
C GLY A 157 28.20 7.79 0.12
N VAL A 158 28.19 9.11 -0.13
CA VAL A 158 27.21 10.02 0.47
C VAL A 158 25.81 9.76 -0.08
N ILE A 159 25.70 9.48 -1.38
CA ILE A 159 24.41 9.12 -2.00
C ILE A 159 23.88 7.79 -1.45
N GLU A 160 24.75 6.81 -1.20
CA GLU A 160 24.39 5.54 -0.56
C GLU A 160 23.84 5.78 0.85
N SER A 161 24.54 6.56 1.68
CA SER A 161 24.08 6.90 3.03
C SER A 161 22.74 7.66 3.04
N ILE A 162 22.52 8.56 2.07
CA ILE A 162 21.22 9.23 1.91
C ILE A 162 20.13 8.22 1.55
N ARG A 163 20.41 7.26 0.67
CA ARG A 163 19.45 6.21 0.30
C ARG A 163 19.10 5.30 1.48
N ASP A 164 20.08 4.96 2.32
CA ASP A 164 19.86 4.15 3.52
C ASP A 164 19.01 4.91 4.56
N SER A 165 19.31 6.18 4.79
CA SER A 165 18.63 7.02 5.80
C SER A 165 17.16 7.36 5.49
N ILE A 166 16.70 7.17 4.25
CA ILE A 166 15.29 7.37 3.87
C ILE A 166 14.63 6.09 3.32
N ASP A 167 15.24 4.93 3.55
CA ASP A 167 14.75 3.61 3.10
C ASP A 167 14.57 3.45 1.59
N CYS A 168 15.35 4.14 0.76
CA CYS A 168 15.48 3.72 -0.64
C CYS A 168 16.22 2.37 -0.74
N ASN A 169 17.12 2.09 0.21
CA ASN A 169 17.68 0.77 0.40
C ASN A 169 17.04 0.15 1.66
N LEU A 170 16.33 -0.96 1.50
CA LEU A 170 15.86 -1.77 2.63
C LEU A 170 16.74 -2.99 2.81
N TYR A 171 16.92 -3.40 4.07
CA TYR A 171 17.72 -4.56 4.44
C TYR A 171 16.84 -5.56 5.18
N PHE A 172 16.94 -6.83 4.80
CA PHE A 172 16.30 -7.95 5.48
C PHE A 172 17.41 -8.82 6.07
N PHE A 173 17.58 -8.78 7.40
CA PHE A 173 18.66 -9.47 8.13
C PHE A 173 20.02 -9.30 7.43
N ASP A 174 20.41 -8.04 7.22
CA ASP A 174 21.68 -7.61 6.61
C ASP A 174 21.79 -7.77 5.08
N GLN A 175 20.82 -8.39 4.42
CA GLN A 175 20.77 -8.49 2.96
C GLN A 175 19.95 -7.36 2.35
N LYS A 176 20.56 -6.58 1.47
CA LYS A 176 19.87 -5.53 0.72
C LYS A 176 18.80 -6.14 -0.17
N VAL A 177 17.56 -5.71 0.01
CA VAL A 177 16.42 -6.19 -0.78
C VAL A 177 16.42 -5.46 -2.12
N SER A 178 16.49 -6.24 -3.21
CA SER A 178 16.43 -5.66 -4.56
C SER A 178 15.03 -5.14 -4.89
N LEU A 179 14.92 -4.14 -5.77
CA LEU A 179 13.60 -3.62 -6.23
C LEU A 179 12.72 -4.72 -6.81
N SER A 180 13.30 -5.65 -7.57
CA SER A 180 12.57 -6.81 -8.11
C SER A 180 12.00 -7.68 -7.00
N THR A 181 12.77 -7.91 -5.93
CA THR A 181 12.32 -8.65 -4.76
C THR A 181 11.19 -7.93 -4.03
N MET A 182 11.28 -6.60 -3.90
CA MET A 182 10.21 -5.79 -3.32
C MET A 182 8.90 -5.94 -4.10
N TYR A 183 8.95 -5.88 -5.44
CA TYR A 183 7.78 -6.12 -6.29
C TYR A 183 7.22 -7.52 -6.14
N MET A 184 8.08 -8.55 -6.08
CA MET A 184 7.65 -9.94 -5.87
C MET A 184 6.94 -10.12 -4.52
N ILE A 185 7.50 -9.58 -3.45
CA ILE A 185 6.91 -9.67 -2.10
C ILE A 185 5.56 -8.95 -2.08
N LEU A 186 5.49 -7.72 -2.58
CA LEU A 186 4.26 -6.92 -2.55
C LEU A 186 3.17 -7.57 -3.41
N THR A 187 3.48 -7.93 -4.66
CA THR A 187 2.52 -8.55 -5.59
C THR A 187 2.07 -9.92 -5.09
N GLY A 188 3.01 -10.75 -4.62
CA GLY A 188 2.69 -12.06 -4.04
C GLY A 188 1.78 -11.94 -2.83
N THR A 189 2.02 -10.95 -1.97
CA THR A 189 1.14 -10.64 -0.83
C THR A 189 -0.24 -10.20 -1.30
N VAL A 190 -0.34 -9.28 -2.27
CA VAL A 190 -1.63 -8.82 -2.81
C VAL A 190 -2.46 -10.00 -3.32
N ILE A 191 -1.86 -10.88 -4.13
CA ILE A 191 -2.53 -12.07 -4.66
C ILE A 191 -3.01 -12.97 -3.52
N LEU A 192 -2.14 -13.22 -2.53
CA LEU A 192 -2.47 -14.02 -1.36
C LEU A 192 -3.65 -13.43 -0.57
N LEU A 193 -3.64 -12.13 -0.29
CA LEU A 193 -4.71 -11.46 0.46
C LEU A 193 -6.03 -11.50 -0.32
N ILE A 194 -6.02 -11.25 -1.63
CA ILE A 194 -7.23 -11.36 -2.46
C ILE A 194 -7.77 -12.79 -2.45
N ALA A 195 -6.88 -13.79 -2.59
CA ALA A 195 -7.27 -15.20 -2.52
C ALA A 195 -7.89 -15.57 -1.17
N ILE A 196 -7.28 -15.13 -0.07
CA ILE A 196 -7.81 -15.30 1.30
C ILE A 196 -9.18 -14.63 1.43
N TYR A 197 -9.34 -13.39 0.96
CA TYR A 197 -10.60 -12.66 1.03
C TYR A 197 -11.72 -13.40 0.28
N VAL A 198 -11.46 -13.84 -0.95
CA VAL A 198 -12.43 -14.61 -1.75
C VAL A 198 -12.75 -15.95 -1.08
N PHE A 199 -11.74 -16.65 -0.55
CA PHE A 199 -11.91 -17.93 0.12
C PHE A 199 -12.78 -17.82 1.38
N ILE A 200 -12.51 -16.83 2.24
CA ILE A 200 -13.28 -16.61 3.47
C ILE A 200 -14.74 -16.31 3.15
N ASN A 201 -15.02 -15.47 2.14
CA ASN A 201 -16.39 -15.18 1.71
C ASN A 201 -17.11 -16.36 1.04
N LYS A 202 -16.35 -17.33 0.49
CA LYS A 202 -16.90 -18.57 -0.06
C LYS A 202 -17.26 -19.59 1.03
N VAL A 203 -16.40 -19.77 2.03
CA VAL A 203 -16.55 -20.80 3.09
C VAL A 203 -17.49 -20.36 4.20
N ARG A 204 -17.49 -19.07 4.54
CA ARG A 204 -18.42 -18.48 5.51
C ARG A 204 -19.32 -17.47 4.81
N PRO A 205 -20.23 -17.95 3.94
CA PRO A 205 -21.24 -17.07 3.38
C PRO A 205 -22.07 -16.48 4.53
N TYR A 206 -22.50 -15.24 4.35
CA TYR A 206 -23.30 -14.53 5.34
C TYR A 206 -24.50 -15.39 5.74
N LYS A 207 -24.66 -15.68 7.04
CA LYS A 207 -25.86 -16.38 7.52
C LYS A 207 -27.04 -15.44 7.29
N ARG A 208 -28.01 -15.92 6.52
CA ARG A 208 -29.33 -15.28 6.34
C ARG A 208 -30.00 -15.06 7.69
#